data_AF-A0A7E5WKL9-F1
#
_entry.id   AF-A0A7E5WKL9-F1
#
_cell.length_a   1.000
_cell.length_b   1.000
_cell.length_c   1.000
_cell.angle_alpha   90.00
_cell.angle_beta   90.00
_cell.angle_gamma   90.00
#
_symmetry.space_group_name_H-M   'P 1'
#
loop_
_entity.id
_entity.type
_entity.pdbx_description
1 polymer ?
#
loop_
_entity_poly.entity_id
_entity_poly.type
_entity_poly.pdbx_seq_one_letter_code
_entity_poly.pdbx_strand_id
1 'polypeptide(L)'
;MFKPIFQTFLAIAVPIDIPNKNVFVSYNFEANYAALTNITEIDEVLFPNLPLVSSRHSRSISRELTYTVLENRFQEYGMKGRECMLRNICEAAETPLHHNGILGHIMHIIFTPSSSQEEGLDDEYYEAEADGQRGDCDKYIASCPTSLFDYITRLVQLPHSSQPE
;
A
#
# COMPACT_ATOMS: atom_id res chain seq x y z
N MET A 1 -17.57 -18.51 26.09
CA MET A 1 -17.05 -18.47 24.70
C MET A 1 -15.69 -17.78 24.76
N PHE A 2 -14.60 -18.48 24.45
CA PHE A 2 -13.22 -18.00 24.60
C PHE A 2 -12.81 -17.32 23.28
N LYS A 3 -12.57 -16.01 23.27
CA LYS A 3 -12.03 -15.32 22.09
C LYS A 3 -10.50 -15.52 22.07
N PRO A 4 -9.89 -15.92 20.94
CA PRO A 4 -8.44 -16.01 20.82
C PRO A 4 -7.82 -14.62 21.01
N ILE A 5 -6.63 -14.55 21.60
CA ILE A 5 -5.88 -13.30 21.79
C ILE A 5 -4.59 -13.42 20.98
N PHE A 6 -4.32 -12.42 20.14
CA PHE A 6 -3.04 -12.26 19.48
C PHE A 6 -2.16 -11.35 20.31
N GLN A 7 -1.01 -11.87 20.72
CA GLN A 7 0.00 -11.15 21.49
C GLN A 7 1.15 -10.79 20.55
N THR A 8 1.40 -9.49 20.39
CA THR A 8 2.58 -8.98 19.69
C THR A 8 3.53 -8.33 20.68
N PHE A 9 4.81 -8.63 20.54
CA PHE A 9 5.88 -8.12 21.38
C PHE A 9 6.94 -7.47 20.50
N LEU A 10 7.24 -6.20 20.77
CA LEU A 10 8.25 -5.41 20.06
C LEU A 10 9.29 -4.93 21.07
N ALA A 11 10.55 -5.30 20.88
CA ALA A 11 11.66 -4.83 21.70
C ALA A 11 12.66 -4.02 20.85
N ILE A 12 12.89 -2.78 21.25
CA ILE A 12 13.86 -1.88 20.61
C ILE A 12 15.03 -1.69 21.58
N ALA A 13 16.21 -2.21 21.23
CA ALA A 13 17.43 -2.05 22.02
C ALA A 13 18.39 -1.07 21.36
N VAL A 14 18.65 0.06 22.02
CA VAL A 14 19.56 1.11 21.54
C VAL A 14 20.84 1.07 22.38
N PRO A 15 22.03 0.88 21.76
CA PRO A 15 23.29 0.98 22.46
C PRO A 15 23.55 2.43 22.89
N ILE A 16 24.03 2.62 24.12
CA ILE A 16 24.51 3.91 24.60
C ILE A 16 26.02 3.86 24.70
N ASP A 17 26.68 4.80 24.02
CA ASP A 17 28.13 4.90 24.03
C ASP A 17 28.60 5.57 25.33
N ILE A 18 29.29 4.79 26.17
CA ILE A 18 29.83 5.22 27.46
C ILE A 18 31.27 4.71 27.55
N PRO A 19 32.26 5.55 27.91
CA PRO A 19 33.64 5.12 28.01
C PRO A 19 33.80 3.96 29.02
N ASN A 20 34.46 2.89 28.58
CA ASN A 20 34.76 1.67 29.34
C ASN A 20 33.55 0.85 29.82
N LYS A 21 32.35 1.04 29.24
CA LYS A 21 31.16 0.24 29.56
C LYS A 21 30.27 0.03 28.35
N ASN A 22 29.78 -1.20 28.17
CA ASN A 22 28.75 -1.51 27.17
C ASN A 22 27.38 -1.49 27.84
N VAL A 23 26.57 -0.48 27.54
CA VAL A 23 25.22 -0.32 28.09
C VAL A 23 24.23 -0.24 26.95
N PHE A 24 23.11 -0.97 27.08
CA PHE A 24 22.00 -0.95 26.13
C PHE A 24 20.74 -0.50 26.85
N VAL A 25 19.97 0.37 26.22
CA VAL A 25 18.63 0.73 26.68
C VAL A 25 17.62 0.00 25.81
N SER A 26 16.77 -0.80 26.44
CA SER A 26 15.70 -1.54 25.76
C SER A 26 14.34 -0.93 26.09
N TYR A 27 13.57 -0.61 25.06
CA TYR A 27 12.15 -0.30 25.14
C TYR A 27 11.37 -1.54 24.70
N ASN A 28 10.53 -2.08 25.60
CA ASN A 28 9.71 -3.26 25.32
C ASN A 28 8.24 -2.83 25.26
N PHE A 29 7.58 -3.17 24.15
CA PHE A 29 6.17 -2.88 23.90
C PHE A 29 5.42 -4.18 23.75
N GLU A 30 4.34 -4.33 24.50
CA GLU A 30 3.44 -5.47 24.42
C GLU A 30 2.06 -4.99 24.01
N ALA A 31 1.49 -5.62 22.98
CA ALA A 31 0.13 -5.37 22.57
C ALA A 31 -0.65 -6.68 22.54
N ASN A 32 -1.83 -6.65 23.15
CA ASN A 32 -2.74 -7.79 23.26
C ASN A 32 -4.03 -7.44 22.53
N TYR A 33 -4.25 -8.06 21.37
CA TYR A 33 -5.41 -7.81 20.53
C TYR A 33 -6.37 -8.99 20.61
N ALA A 34 -7.62 -8.73 20.95
CA ALA A 34 -8.67 -9.74 20.81
C ALA A 34 -8.85 -10.06 19.33
N ALA A 35 -8.82 -11.34 18.98
CA ALA A 35 -9.07 -11.78 17.62
C ALA A 35 -10.53 -11.48 17.23
N LEU A 36 -10.70 -10.89 16.06
CA LEU A 36 -12.00 -10.71 15.43
C LEU A 36 -12.50 -12.10 15.02
N THR A 37 -13.52 -12.59 15.71
CA THR A 37 -14.11 -13.91 15.44
C THR A 37 -15.20 -13.84 14.37
N ASN A 38 -15.57 -12.63 13.94
CA ASN A 38 -16.67 -12.41 13.01
C ASN A 38 -16.36 -11.28 12.03
N ILE A 39 -16.81 -11.44 10.78
CA ILE A 39 -16.52 -10.54 9.66
C ILE A 39 -17.16 -9.16 9.87
N THR A 40 -18.30 -9.11 10.56
CA THR A 40 -19.01 -7.85 10.84
C THR A 40 -18.26 -6.92 11.80
N GLU A 41 -17.38 -7.45 12.66
CA GLU A 41 -16.57 -6.64 13.59
C GLU A 41 -15.38 -5.96 12.87
N ILE A 42 -15.04 -6.39 11.64
CA ILE A 42 -13.92 -5.85 10.85
C ILE A 42 -14.30 -4.51 10.19
N ASP A 43 -15.54 -4.41 9.71
CA ASP A 43 -16.02 -3.29 8.90
C ASP A 43 -16.06 -1.98 9.71
N GLU A 44 -16.45 -2.07 10.99
CA GLU A 44 -16.56 -0.93 11.92
C GLU A 44 -15.19 -0.33 12.30
N VAL A 45 -14.15 -1.16 12.41
CA VAL A 45 -12.81 -0.71 12.83
C VAL A 45 -12.00 -0.20 11.64
N LEU A 46 -12.13 -0.83 10.48
CA LEU A 46 -11.32 -0.52 9.31
C LEU A 46 -11.93 0.59 8.43
N PHE A 47 -13.27 0.71 8.38
CA PHE A 47 -13.98 1.63 7.50
C PHE A 47 -15.12 2.38 8.21
N PRO A 48 -14.82 3.25 9.18
CA PRO A 48 -15.83 3.90 10.02
C PRO A 48 -16.81 4.83 9.28
N ASN A 49 -16.60 5.14 7.99
CA ASN A 49 -17.41 6.08 7.20
C ASN A 49 -17.83 5.54 5.81
N LEU A 50 -17.77 4.23 5.56
CA LEU A 50 -18.20 3.70 4.27
C LEU A 50 -19.75 3.61 4.22
N PRO A 51 -20.42 4.06 3.15
CA PRO A 51 -21.87 3.96 3.05
C PRO A 51 -22.30 2.49 3.02
N LEU A 52 -22.99 2.08 4.07
CA LEU A 52 -23.34 0.71 4.39
C LEU A 52 -24.47 0.20 3.47
N VAL A 53 -24.13 -0.36 2.31
CA VAL A 53 -25.08 -1.13 1.49
C VAL A 53 -25.18 -2.53 2.08
N SER A 54 -26.12 -2.69 3.01
CA SER A 54 -26.57 -3.98 3.52
C SER A 54 -27.04 -4.87 2.38
N SER A 55 -26.23 -5.85 1.99
CA SER A 55 -26.70 -7.08 1.34
C SER A 55 -25.66 -8.18 1.43
N ARG A 56 -26.13 -9.29 1.99
CA ARG A 56 -25.44 -10.58 2.13
C ARG A 56 -24.85 -11.04 0.79
N HIS A 57 -23.57 -10.82 0.62
CA HIS A 57 -22.69 -11.73 -0.09
C HIS A 57 -21.29 -11.47 0.47
N SER A 58 -20.46 -12.50 0.56
CA SER A 58 -19.03 -12.33 0.72
C SER A 58 -18.52 -11.39 -0.38
N ARG A 59 -18.47 -10.08 -0.14
CA ARG A 59 -17.75 -9.17 -1.01
C ARG A 59 -16.34 -9.15 -0.48
N SER A 60 -15.48 -9.89 -1.18
CA SER A 60 -14.11 -9.42 -1.39
C SER A 60 -14.15 -7.89 -1.54
N ILE A 61 -13.21 -7.19 -0.91
CA ILE A 61 -12.98 -5.77 -1.19
C ILE A 61 -12.92 -5.65 -2.73
N SER A 62 -13.93 -5.03 -3.34
CA SER A 62 -13.99 -4.92 -4.79
C SER A 62 -12.95 -3.92 -5.26
N ARG A 63 -12.44 -4.10 -6.49
CA ARG A 63 -11.51 -3.14 -7.08
C ARG A 63 -12.15 -1.78 -7.24
N GLU A 64 -13.44 -1.74 -7.57
CA GLU A 64 -14.21 -0.49 -7.65
C GLU A 64 -14.15 0.29 -6.32
N LEU A 65 -14.37 -0.40 -5.20
CA LEU A 65 -14.27 0.21 -3.87
C LEU A 65 -12.82 0.64 -3.57
N THR A 66 -11.84 -0.20 -3.91
CA THR A 66 -10.43 0.09 -3.69
C THR A 66 -9.98 1.34 -4.45
N TYR A 67 -10.37 1.45 -5.72
CA TYR A 67 -10.01 2.57 -6.59
C TYR A 67 -10.71 3.84 -6.12
N THR A 68 -11.99 3.77 -5.78
CA THR A 68 -12.72 4.90 -5.17
C THR A 68 -12.01 5.42 -3.92
N VAL A 69 -11.57 4.53 -3.03
CA VAL A 69 -10.83 4.93 -1.81
C VAL A 69 -9.49 5.57 -2.16
N LEU A 70 -8.72 4.98 -3.08
CA LEU A 70 -7.40 5.50 -3.46
C LEU A 70 -7.51 6.85 -4.17
N GLU A 71 -8.45 7.01 -5.09
CA GLU A 71 -8.73 8.28 -5.75
C GLU A 71 -9.08 9.39 -4.76
N ASN A 72 -9.95 9.09 -3.78
CA ASN A 72 -10.31 10.04 -2.72
C ASN A 72 -9.08 10.42 -1.88
N ARG A 73 -8.22 9.45 -1.54
CA ARG A 73 -6.97 9.74 -0.83
C ARG A 73 -6.04 10.62 -1.65
N PHE A 74 -5.89 10.34 -2.94
CA PHE A 74 -5.10 11.19 -3.82
C PHE A 74 -5.65 12.62 -3.86
N GLN A 75 -6.98 12.80 -3.92
CA GLN A 75 -7.62 14.12 -3.84
C GLN A 75 -7.36 14.83 -2.52
N GLU A 76 -7.43 14.12 -1.39
CA GLU A 76 -7.12 14.68 -0.06
C GLU A 76 -5.67 15.18 0.03
N TYR A 77 -4.74 14.52 -0.66
CA TYR A 77 -3.34 14.95 -0.78
C TYR A 77 -3.12 16.04 -1.85
N GLY A 78 -4.19 16.58 -2.45
CA GLY A 78 -4.13 17.66 -3.44
C GLY A 78 -3.80 17.20 -4.86
N MET A 79 -3.94 15.90 -5.15
CA MET A 79 -3.68 15.31 -6.46
C MET A 79 -4.99 15.09 -7.24
N LYS A 80 -4.89 14.93 -8.56
CA LYS A 80 -6.06 14.61 -9.39
C LYS A 80 -6.35 13.12 -9.29
N GLY A 81 -7.33 12.76 -8.46
CA GLY A 81 -7.53 11.38 -7.98
C GLY A 81 -7.49 10.31 -9.07
N ARG A 82 -8.40 10.40 -10.04
CA ARG A 82 -8.52 9.43 -11.14
C ARG A 82 -7.28 9.41 -12.03
N GLU A 83 -6.81 10.57 -12.44
CA GLU A 83 -5.65 10.69 -13.32
C GLU A 83 -4.36 10.16 -12.66
N CYS A 84 -4.22 10.36 -11.35
CA CYS A 84 -3.14 9.77 -10.57
C CYS A 84 -3.33 8.28 -10.38
N MET A 85 -4.55 7.78 -10.21
CA MET A 85 -4.79 6.33 -10.18
C MET A 85 -4.34 5.67 -11.49
N LEU A 86 -4.68 6.26 -12.64
CA LEU A 86 -4.24 5.78 -13.95
C LEU A 86 -2.71 5.81 -14.10
N ARG A 87 -2.05 6.90 -13.69
CA ARG A 87 -0.57 6.97 -13.69
C ARG A 87 0.06 5.85 -12.87
N ASN A 88 -0.46 5.59 -11.68
CA ASN A 88 0.08 4.55 -10.80
C ASN A 88 -0.13 3.14 -11.35
N ILE A 89 -1.27 2.87 -12.01
CA ILE A 89 -1.48 1.59 -12.71
C ILE A 89 -0.45 1.42 -13.82
N CYS A 90 -0.25 2.47 -14.64
CA CYS A 90 0.72 2.43 -15.73
C CYS A 90 2.15 2.17 -15.22
N GLU A 91 2.63 2.94 -14.25
CA GLU A 91 3.99 2.79 -13.71
C GLU A 91 4.21 1.43 -13.04
N ALA A 92 3.19 0.90 -12.35
CA ALA A 92 3.25 -0.42 -11.73
C ALA A 92 3.35 -1.56 -12.75
N ALA A 93 2.72 -1.40 -13.92
CA ALA A 93 2.78 -2.35 -15.02
C ALA A 93 4.08 -2.22 -15.82
N GLU A 94 4.63 -1.01 -15.96
CA GLU A 94 5.93 -0.76 -16.59
C GLU A 94 7.09 -1.30 -15.75
N THR A 95 7.01 -1.15 -14.42
CA THR A 95 8.03 -1.62 -13.48
C THR A 95 7.46 -2.53 -12.39
N PRO A 96 7.16 -3.81 -12.70
CA PRO A 96 6.55 -4.73 -11.74
C PRO A 96 7.42 -4.95 -10.50
N LEU A 97 6.81 -4.80 -9.32
CA LEU A 97 7.47 -4.98 -8.02
C LEU A 97 7.66 -6.47 -7.68
N HIS A 98 8.47 -7.21 -8.44
CA HIS A 98 8.59 -8.66 -8.31
C HIS A 98 9.36 -9.18 -7.08
N HIS A 99 9.90 -8.31 -6.20
CA HIS A 99 10.80 -8.73 -5.11
C HIS A 99 10.57 -8.06 -3.74
N ASN A 100 9.40 -7.46 -3.48
CA ASN A 100 9.15 -6.67 -2.25
C ASN A 100 8.34 -7.40 -1.15
N GLY A 101 8.31 -8.73 -1.16
CA GLY A 101 7.53 -9.51 -0.18
C GLY A 101 6.03 -9.22 -0.25
N ILE A 102 5.35 -9.24 0.91
CA ILE A 102 3.88 -9.05 1.00
C ILE A 102 3.45 -7.69 0.41
N LEU A 103 4.24 -6.63 0.63
CA LEU A 103 3.92 -5.31 0.08
C LEU A 103 3.91 -5.31 -1.44
N GLY A 104 4.90 -5.95 -2.08
CA GLY A 104 4.94 -6.10 -3.54
C GLY A 104 3.71 -6.81 -4.08
N HIS A 105 3.28 -7.88 -3.41
CA HIS A 105 2.05 -8.60 -3.78
C HIS A 105 0.79 -7.76 -3.63
N ILE A 106 0.67 -6.98 -2.55
CA ILE A 106 -0.47 -6.07 -2.34
C ILE A 106 -0.53 -5.03 -3.46
N MET A 107 0.60 -4.38 -3.77
CA MET A 107 0.68 -3.39 -4.84
C MET A 107 0.36 -3.99 -6.20
N HIS A 108 0.86 -5.20 -6.48
CA HIS A 108 0.53 -5.91 -7.71
C HIS A 108 -0.98 -6.19 -7.82
N ILE A 109 -1.63 -6.67 -6.76
CA ILE A 109 -3.07 -6.94 -6.76
C ILE A 109 -3.88 -5.65 -7.01
N ILE A 110 -3.48 -4.55 -6.37
CA ILE A 110 -4.19 -3.25 -6.47
C ILE A 110 -3.99 -2.63 -7.86
N PHE A 111 -2.77 -2.58 -8.37
CA PHE A 111 -2.45 -1.82 -9.59
C PHE A 111 -2.40 -2.65 -10.86
N THR A 112 -2.82 -3.92 -10.81
CA THR A 112 -2.93 -4.81 -11.98
C THR A 112 -4.41 -5.22 -12.13
N PRO A 113 -5.26 -4.41 -12.77
CA PRO A 113 -6.69 -4.71 -12.91
C PRO A 113 -6.95 -6.05 -13.60
N SER A 114 -6.09 -6.50 -14.51
CA SER A 114 -6.17 -7.81 -15.16
C SER A 114 -5.94 -9.02 -14.24
N SER A 115 -5.40 -8.83 -13.03
CA SER A 115 -5.06 -9.92 -12.11
C SER A 115 -6.26 -10.57 -11.39
N SER A 116 -7.50 -10.19 -11.72
CA SER A 116 -8.71 -10.76 -11.12
C SER A 116 -9.86 -10.98 -12.09
N GLN A 117 -11.00 -11.41 -11.54
CA GLN A 117 -12.27 -11.41 -12.24
C GLN A 117 -12.65 -9.99 -12.71
N GLU A 118 -13.30 -9.93 -13.86
CA GLU A 118 -13.74 -8.72 -14.51
C GLU A 118 -14.92 -8.12 -13.73
N GLU A 119 -14.68 -7.05 -12.98
CA GLU A 119 -15.66 -6.43 -12.07
C GLU A 119 -16.43 -5.24 -12.69
N GLY A 120 -16.32 -5.03 -14.02
CA GLY A 120 -16.99 -3.91 -14.69
C GLY A 120 -16.36 -2.54 -14.40
N LEU A 121 -15.03 -2.51 -14.18
CA LEU A 121 -14.25 -1.28 -14.10
C LEU A 121 -14.28 -0.53 -15.43
N ASP A 122 -14.05 0.78 -15.38
CA ASP A 122 -13.90 1.62 -16.57
C ASP A 122 -12.71 1.12 -17.44
N ASP A 123 -12.88 1.14 -18.75
CA ASP A 123 -11.90 0.64 -19.72
C ASP A 123 -10.56 1.38 -19.60
N GLU A 124 -10.58 2.64 -19.15
CA GLU A 124 -9.38 3.45 -18.93
C GLU A 124 -8.37 2.81 -17.97
N TYR A 125 -8.83 2.02 -16.98
CA TYR A 125 -7.93 1.33 -16.06
C TYR A 125 -7.16 0.20 -16.74
N TYR A 126 -7.81 -0.53 -17.63
CA TYR A 126 -7.17 -1.58 -18.42
C TYR A 126 -6.27 -1.00 -19.51
N GLU A 127 -6.67 0.14 -20.09
CA GLU A 127 -5.82 0.88 -21.03
C GLU A 127 -4.52 1.33 -20.35
N ALA A 128 -4.61 1.92 -19.16
CA ALA A 128 -3.42 2.32 -18.39
C ALA A 128 -2.49 1.15 -18.07
N GLU A 129 -3.04 -0.03 -17.75
CA GLU A 129 -2.23 -1.24 -17.56
C GLU A 129 -1.51 -1.65 -18.85
N ALA A 130 -2.23 -1.65 -19.99
CA ALA A 130 -1.68 -2.00 -21.29
C ALA A 130 -0.64 -0.99 -21.79
N ASP A 131 -0.77 0.28 -21.43
CA ASP A 131 0.25 1.31 -21.70
C ASP A 131 1.52 1.06 -20.89
N GLY A 132 1.39 0.69 -19.62
CA GLY A 132 2.52 0.34 -18.77
C GLY A 132 3.28 -0.88 -19.30
N GLN A 133 2.57 -1.91 -19.77
CA GLN A 133 3.19 -3.07 -20.42
C GLN A 133 3.98 -2.70 -21.70
N ARG A 134 3.66 -1.57 -22.33
CA ARG A 134 4.37 -1.02 -23.50
C ARG A 134 5.43 0.02 -23.14
N GLY A 135 5.51 0.44 -21.87
CA GLY A 135 6.38 1.52 -21.41
C GLY A 135 5.96 2.91 -21.90
N ASP A 136 4.66 3.15 -22.10
CA ASP A 136 4.11 4.41 -22.63
C ASP A 136 3.38 5.22 -21.54
N CYS A 137 4.01 5.39 -20.38
CA CYS A 137 3.41 6.08 -19.23
C CYS A 137 3.55 7.61 -19.24
N ASP A 138 4.34 8.17 -20.17
CA ASP A 138 4.63 9.60 -20.25
C ASP A 138 3.37 10.46 -20.37
N LYS A 139 2.33 9.95 -21.05
CA LYS A 139 1.05 10.67 -21.24
C LYS A 139 0.31 10.95 -19.92
N TYR A 140 0.56 10.18 -18.88
CA TYR A 140 -0.08 10.35 -17.57
C TYR A 140 0.63 11.38 -16.67
N ILE A 141 1.90 11.69 -16.95
CA ILE A 141 2.73 12.61 -16.15
C ILE A 141 2.16 14.02 -16.14
N ALA A 142 1.62 14.49 -17.28
CA ALA A 142 1.05 15.83 -17.39
C ALA A 142 -0.17 16.04 -16.48
N SER A 143 -0.99 14.98 -16.31
CA SER A 143 -2.21 15.03 -15.50
C SER A 143 -1.94 14.75 -14.02
N CYS A 144 -0.95 13.91 -13.74
CA CYS A 144 -0.51 13.60 -12.39
C CYS A 144 1.02 13.73 -12.32
N PRO A 145 1.60 14.86 -11.88
CA PRO A 145 3.06 15.07 -11.87
C PRO A 145 3.82 14.28 -10.80
N THR A 146 3.14 13.82 -9.75
CA THR A 146 3.74 13.03 -8.67
C THR A 146 2.98 11.73 -8.51
N SER A 147 3.64 10.59 -8.62
CA SER A 147 3.02 9.27 -8.40
C SER A 147 3.22 8.78 -6.96
N LEU A 148 2.53 7.70 -6.59
CA LEU A 148 2.74 7.03 -5.30
C LEU A 148 4.16 6.45 -5.20
N PHE A 149 4.70 5.95 -6.31
CA PHE A 149 6.01 5.32 -6.34
C PHE A 149 7.15 6.33 -6.15
N ASP A 150 6.96 7.61 -6.48
CA ASP A 150 7.91 8.68 -6.18
C ASP A 150 8.14 8.84 -4.67
N TYR A 151 7.11 8.60 -3.86
CA TYR A 151 7.20 8.65 -2.40
C TYR A 151 7.81 7.39 -1.79
N ILE A 152 7.64 6.24 -2.44
CA ILE A 152 8.12 4.94 -1.95
C ILE A 152 9.60 4.72 -2.33
N THR A 153 10.05 5.26 -3.47
CA THR A 153 11.40 5.01 -4.04
C THR A 153 12.53 5.77 -3.34
N ARG A 154 12.25 6.69 -2.41
CA ARG A 154 13.29 7.45 -1.67
C ARG A 154 14.07 6.66 -0.61
N LEU A 155 13.87 5.35 -0.47
CA LEU A 155 14.62 4.54 0.52
C LEU A 155 15.93 3.91 0.02
N VAL A 156 16.34 4.13 -1.25
CA VAL A 156 17.67 3.67 -1.70
C VAL A 156 18.38 4.75 -2.53
N GLN A 157 18.96 5.73 -1.83
CA GLN A 157 20.22 6.32 -2.26
C GLN A 157 21.18 6.25 -1.07
N LEU A 158 21.95 5.19 -0.98
CA LEU A 158 23.23 5.24 -0.28
C LEU A 158 24.23 5.86 -1.27
N PRO A 159 24.72 7.09 -1.03
CA PRO A 159 25.84 7.60 -1.81
C PRO A 159 27.06 6.77 -1.40
N HIS A 160 27.55 5.92 -2.30
CA HIS A 160 28.88 5.37 -2.15
C HIS A 160 29.85 6.53 -2.32
N SER A 161 30.42 7.00 -1.23
CA SER A 161 31.56 7.93 -1.26
C SER A 161 32.69 7.25 -2.02
N SER A 162 33.01 7.79 -3.20
CA SER A 162 34.28 7.53 -3.89
C SER A 162 35.40 8.17 -3.08
N GLN A 163 36.12 7.37 -2.30
CA GLN A 163 37.45 7.76 -1.80
C GLN A 163 38.48 7.53 -2.92
N PRO A 164 39.40 8.49 -3.17
CA PRO A 164 40.42 8.37 -4.19
C PRO A 164 41.61 7.52 -3.69
N GLU A 165 42.20 6.73 -4.58
CA GLU A 165 43.62 6.35 -4.54
C GLU A 165 44.47 7.43 -5.24
#